data_AF-A0A512J7X1-F1
#
_entry.id   AF-A0A512J7X1-F1
#
_cell.length_a   1.000
_cell.length_b   1.000
_cell.length_c   1.000
_cell.angle_alpha   90.00
_cell.angle_beta   90.00
_cell.angle_gamma   90.00
#
_symmetry.space_group_name_H-M   'P 1'
#
loop_
_entity.id
_entity.type
_entity.pdbx_description
1 polymer ?
#
loop_
_entity_poly.entity_id
_entity_poly.type
_entity_poly.pdbx_seq_one_letter_code
_entity_poly.pdbx_strand_id
1 'polypeptide(L)'
;MTDARWSEVEGDLAAACRHFDFAARPFDAGGFEVAGLDGYRARMGFQHAMHAAHTSLEGALVRILEILGEEVPVGRSWHGDLLKRASKPLRIARHDRPAILTPDVARDAAETRRFRHRADRDHDSFIPERSPPSVEAARRLARTLGPCIDAVRERIDPPEAPRPG
;
A
#
# COMPACT_ATOMS: atom_id res chain seq x y z
N MET A 1 7.99 9.23 -22.27
CA MET A 1 7.16 10.10 -21.42
C MET A 1 6.19 9.19 -20.68
N THR A 2 6.13 9.24 -19.35
CA THR A 2 5.09 8.51 -18.60
C THR A 2 3.73 9.02 -19.07
N ASP A 3 2.81 8.11 -19.39
CA ASP A 3 1.42 8.47 -19.66
C ASP A 3 0.87 9.27 -18.47
N ALA A 4 0.26 10.43 -18.75
CA ALA A 4 -0.22 11.37 -17.74
C ALA A 4 -1.18 10.71 -16.73
N ARG A 5 -1.88 9.64 -17.13
CA ARG A 5 -2.76 8.84 -16.25
C ARG A 5 -2.01 8.20 -15.08
N TRP A 6 -0.74 7.82 -15.25
CA TRP A 6 0.04 7.12 -14.23
C TRP A 6 0.74 8.05 -13.24
N SER A 7 0.84 9.36 -13.52
CA SER A 7 1.57 10.30 -12.65
C SER A 7 0.98 10.37 -11.24
N GLU A 8 -0.34 10.28 -11.08
CA GLU A 8 -0.97 10.29 -9.76
C GLU A 8 -0.76 8.96 -9.02
N VAL A 9 -0.80 7.83 -9.75
CA VAL A 9 -0.48 6.51 -9.21
C VAL A 9 0.95 6.48 -8.67
N GLU A 10 1.90 7.02 -9.43
CA GLU A 10 3.31 7.12 -9.03
C GLU A 10 3.49 8.00 -7.78
N GLY A 11 2.78 9.12 -7.71
CA GLY A 11 2.78 10.00 -6.54
C GLY A 11 2.32 9.28 -5.27
N ASP A 12 1.19 8.58 -5.35
CA ASP A 12 0.64 7.81 -4.23
C ASP A 12 1.52 6.61 -3.85
N LEU A 13 2.09 5.90 -4.81
CA LEU A 13 3.01 4.80 -4.54
C LEU A 13 4.29 5.29 -3.88
N ALA A 14 4.85 6.40 -4.35
CA ALA A 14 6.03 6.99 -3.74
C ALA A 14 5.72 7.44 -2.30
N ALA A 15 4.54 8.02 -2.05
CA ALA A 15 4.09 8.34 -0.70
C ALA A 15 3.92 7.09 0.17
N ALA A 16 3.26 6.05 -0.33
CA ALA A 16 3.07 4.79 0.38
C ALA A 16 4.41 4.17 0.79
N CYS A 17 5.36 4.07 -0.15
CA CYS A 17 6.68 3.49 0.12
C CYS A 17 7.46 4.30 1.17
N ARG A 18 7.47 5.64 1.06
CA ARG A 18 8.12 6.52 2.05
C ARG A 18 7.50 6.37 3.43
N HIS A 19 6.18 6.35 3.53
CA HIS A 19 5.50 6.22 4.81
C HIS A 19 5.69 4.83 5.44
N PHE A 20 5.71 3.75 4.65
CA PHE A 20 6.05 2.42 5.16
C PHE A 20 7.49 2.34 5.68
N ASP A 21 8.45 2.93 4.96
CA ASP A 21 9.85 3.03 5.43
C ASP A 21 9.94 3.85 6.73
N PHE A 22 9.29 5.00 6.80
CA PHE A 22 9.24 5.83 8.01
C PHE A 22 8.44 5.21 9.15
N ALA A 23 7.52 4.29 8.91
CA ALA A 23 6.88 3.52 9.97
C ALA A 23 7.83 2.44 10.52
N ALA A 24 8.66 1.84 9.65
CA ALA A 24 9.56 0.78 10.05
C ALA A 24 10.77 1.27 10.87
N ARG A 25 11.29 2.46 10.57
CA ARG A 25 12.51 3.01 11.22
C ARG A 25 12.35 3.33 12.72
N PRO A 26 11.27 3.98 13.19
CA PRO A 26 11.02 4.19 14.62
C PRO A 26 10.93 2.88 15.39
N PHE A 27 10.47 1.80 14.74
CA PHE A 27 10.43 0.50 15.39
C PHE A 27 11.82 -0.03 15.73
N ASP A 28 12.83 0.23 14.89
CA ASP A 28 14.22 -0.10 15.16
C ASP A 28 14.87 0.82 16.20
N ALA A 29 14.50 2.10 16.19
CA ALA A 29 14.99 3.07 17.17
C ALA A 29 14.41 2.83 18.59
N GLY A 30 13.28 2.13 18.68
CA GLY A 30 12.57 1.89 19.93
C GLY A 30 11.91 3.15 20.47
N GLY A 31 11.70 3.19 21.80
CA GLY A 31 11.17 4.37 22.48
C GLY A 31 9.66 4.38 22.72
N PHE A 32 8.92 3.34 22.32
CA PHE A 32 7.48 3.26 22.57
C PHE A 32 7.11 3.18 24.06
N GLU A 33 7.98 2.54 24.86
CA GLU A 33 7.81 2.37 26.32
C GLU A 33 8.31 3.56 27.14
N VAL A 34 8.85 4.60 26.49
CA VAL A 34 9.35 5.79 27.21
C VAL A 34 8.16 6.55 27.79
N ALA A 35 8.20 6.81 29.11
CA ALA A 35 7.15 7.57 29.77
C ALA A 35 7.11 9.03 29.27
N GLY A 36 5.92 9.63 29.30
CA GLY A 36 5.73 11.04 28.94
C GLY A 36 5.66 11.31 27.44
N LEU A 37 6.01 12.54 27.06
CA LEU A 37 5.76 13.07 25.72
C LEU A 37 6.54 12.35 24.61
N ASP A 38 7.74 11.86 24.90
CA ASP A 38 8.60 11.26 23.88
C ASP A 38 8.08 9.89 23.44
N GLY A 39 7.67 9.02 24.36
CA GLY A 39 7.04 7.75 23.97
C GLY A 39 5.66 7.94 23.36
N TYR A 40 4.90 8.96 23.78
CA TYR A 40 3.66 9.33 23.08
C TYR A 40 3.92 9.74 21.63
N ARG A 41 4.91 10.60 21.37
CA ARG A 41 5.31 11.00 20.01
C ARG A 41 5.76 9.81 19.17
N ALA A 42 6.54 8.88 19.73
CA ALA A 42 6.97 7.69 19.02
C ALA A 42 5.79 6.81 18.59
N ARG A 43 4.83 6.55 19.50
CA ARG A 43 3.62 5.76 19.22
C ARG A 43 2.75 6.43 18.15
N MET A 44 2.46 7.72 18.32
CA MET A 44 1.63 8.47 17.38
C MET A 44 2.30 8.60 16.00
N GLY A 45 3.61 8.85 15.96
CA GLY A 45 4.36 8.93 14.70
C GLY A 45 4.31 7.61 13.93
N PHE A 46 4.51 6.49 14.62
CA PHE A 46 4.40 5.16 14.03
C PHE A 46 3.00 4.86 13.49
N GLN A 47 1.96 5.03 14.31
CA GLN A 47 0.57 4.78 13.90
C GLN A 47 0.16 5.67 12.73
N HIS A 48 0.53 6.95 12.77
CA HIS A 48 0.24 7.89 11.70
C HIS A 48 0.94 7.51 10.40
N ALA A 49 2.23 7.15 10.46
CA ALA A 49 2.97 6.70 9.28
C ALA A 49 2.35 5.42 8.68
N MET A 50 1.99 4.43 9.50
CA MET A 50 1.30 3.22 9.02
C MET A 50 -0.05 3.53 8.36
N HIS A 51 -0.84 4.42 8.96
CA HIS A 51 -2.13 4.84 8.41
C HIS A 51 -1.94 5.56 7.08
N ALA A 52 -1.07 6.58 7.03
CA ALA A 52 -0.78 7.36 5.83
C ALA A 52 -0.26 6.48 4.69
N ALA A 53 0.62 5.52 5.01
CA ALA A 53 1.13 4.56 4.03
C ALA A 53 0.00 3.72 3.41
N HIS A 54 -0.87 3.15 4.24
CA HIS A 54 -1.95 2.31 3.77
C HIS A 54 -2.99 3.09 2.97
N THR A 55 -3.35 4.29 3.41
CA THR A 55 -4.26 5.17 2.66
C THR A 55 -3.69 5.53 1.29
N SER A 56 -2.39 5.83 1.20
CA SER A 56 -1.73 6.12 -0.08
C SER A 56 -1.72 4.89 -1.00
N LEU A 57 -1.49 3.69 -0.45
CA LEU A 57 -1.61 2.44 -1.19
C LEU A 57 -3.03 2.23 -1.74
N GLU A 58 -4.06 2.45 -0.92
CA GLU A 58 -5.46 2.36 -1.37
C GLU A 58 -5.76 3.36 -2.48
N GLY A 59 -5.27 4.60 -2.36
CA GLY A 59 -5.39 5.65 -3.39
C GLY A 59 -4.75 5.26 -4.73
N ALA A 60 -3.55 4.69 -4.70
CA ALA A 60 -2.89 4.17 -5.89
C ALA A 60 -3.70 3.04 -6.54
N LEU A 61 -4.20 2.10 -5.73
CA LEU A 61 -4.99 0.96 -6.24
C LEU A 61 -6.31 1.40 -6.86
N VAL A 62 -7.01 2.36 -6.24
CA VAL A 62 -8.24 2.95 -6.79
C VAL A 62 -7.99 3.53 -8.17
N ARG A 63 -6.95 4.35 -8.31
CA ARG A 63 -6.59 4.96 -9.60
C ARG A 63 -6.20 3.95 -10.66
N ILE A 64 -5.50 2.88 -10.27
CA ILE A 64 -5.20 1.78 -11.21
C ILE A 64 -6.49 1.12 -11.71
N LEU A 65 -7.48 0.88 -10.83
CA LEU A 65 -8.77 0.36 -11.27
C LEU A 65 -9.49 1.34 -12.22
N GLU A 66 -9.44 2.64 -11.95
CA GLU A 66 -10.01 3.67 -12.83
C GLU A 66 -9.34 3.70 -14.21
N ILE A 67 -7.99 3.60 -14.27
CA ILE A 67 -7.23 3.49 -15.53
C ILE A 67 -7.68 2.27 -16.34
N LEU A 68 -7.97 1.16 -15.66
CA LEU A 68 -8.46 -0.08 -16.25
C LEU A 68 -9.96 -0.04 -16.60
N GLY A 69 -10.67 1.01 -16.22
CA GLY A 69 -12.12 1.12 -16.38
C GLY A 69 -12.91 0.14 -15.50
N GLU A 70 -12.33 -0.28 -14.37
CA GLU A 70 -12.96 -1.18 -13.41
C GLU A 70 -13.69 -0.45 -12.30
N GLU A 71 -14.77 -1.06 -11.80
CA GLU A 71 -15.50 -0.54 -10.66
C GLU A 71 -14.69 -0.65 -9.35
N VAL A 72 -14.64 0.46 -8.62
CA VAL A 72 -14.07 0.51 -7.27
C VAL A 72 -15.05 -0.12 -6.27
N PRO A 73 -14.60 -1.04 -5.38
CA PRO A 73 -15.46 -1.58 -4.33
C PRO A 73 -16.04 -0.50 -3.41
N VAL A 74 -17.27 -0.67 -2.96
CA VAL A 74 -17.98 0.25 -2.06
C VAL A 74 -18.52 -0.46 -0.82
N GLY A 75 -18.93 0.32 0.19
CA GLY A 75 -19.55 -0.20 1.41
C GLY A 75 -18.56 -0.55 2.53
N ARG A 76 -19.04 -1.16 3.62
CA ARG A 76 -18.27 -1.33 4.86
C ARG A 76 -17.01 -2.21 4.72
N SER A 77 -16.97 -3.11 3.75
CA SER A 77 -15.84 -4.02 3.51
C SER A 77 -14.87 -3.54 2.43
N TRP A 78 -15.08 -2.34 1.87
CA TRP A 78 -14.40 -1.88 0.66
C TRP A 78 -12.87 -2.00 0.72
N HIS A 79 -12.25 -1.66 1.85
CA HIS A 79 -10.80 -1.79 2.06
C HIS A 79 -10.29 -3.22 1.79
N GLY A 80 -11.02 -4.23 2.28
CA GLY A 80 -10.64 -5.63 2.10
C GLY A 80 -10.96 -6.12 0.68
N ASP A 81 -12.07 -5.67 0.13
CA ASP A 81 -12.50 -6.02 -1.22
C ASP A 81 -11.58 -5.41 -2.29
N LEU A 82 -11.03 -4.21 -2.05
CA LEU A 82 -10.04 -3.56 -2.90
C LEU A 82 -8.77 -4.40 -3.01
N LEU A 83 -8.18 -4.82 -1.87
CA LEU A 83 -6.99 -5.68 -1.87
C LEU A 83 -7.27 -7.05 -2.50
N LYS A 84 -8.47 -7.61 -2.28
CA LYS A 84 -8.89 -8.87 -2.87
C LYS A 84 -9.06 -8.78 -4.39
N ARG A 85 -9.58 -7.66 -4.90
CA ARG A 85 -9.69 -7.39 -6.34
C ARG A 85 -8.31 -7.17 -6.94
N ALA A 86 -7.46 -6.36 -6.30
CA ALA A 86 -6.11 -6.09 -6.76
C ALA A 86 -5.22 -7.34 -6.83
N SER A 87 -5.44 -8.35 -5.98
CA SER A 87 -4.62 -9.57 -5.91
C SER A 87 -5.04 -10.72 -6.83
N LYS A 88 -6.15 -10.59 -7.59
CA LYS A 88 -6.67 -11.68 -8.42
C LYS A 88 -6.59 -11.35 -9.90
N PRO A 89 -6.02 -12.19 -10.79
CA PRO A 89 -6.16 -11.94 -12.21
C PRO A 89 -7.65 -11.92 -12.62
N LEU A 90 -8.01 -11.09 -13.58
CA LEU A 90 -9.36 -11.02 -14.15
C LEU A 90 -9.30 -11.27 -15.65
N ARG A 91 -10.13 -12.19 -16.12
CA ARG A 91 -10.34 -12.38 -17.56
C ARG A 91 -11.54 -11.53 -17.98
N ILE A 92 -11.26 -10.45 -18.71
CA ILE A 92 -12.28 -9.56 -19.24
C ILE A 92 -12.44 -9.89 -20.72
N ALA A 93 -13.65 -9.76 -21.27
CA ALA A 93 -13.98 -10.20 -22.63
C ALA A 93 -13.05 -9.68 -23.74
N ARG A 94 -12.29 -8.58 -23.48
CA ARG A 94 -11.41 -7.93 -24.44
C ARG A 94 -9.91 -7.99 -24.11
N HIS A 95 -9.53 -8.37 -22.88
CA HIS A 95 -8.13 -8.48 -22.46
C HIS A 95 -8.00 -9.28 -21.16
N ASP A 96 -6.82 -9.88 -20.95
CA ASP A 96 -6.45 -10.48 -19.66
C ASP A 96 -5.81 -9.41 -18.78
N ARG A 97 -6.40 -9.19 -17.61
CA ARG A 97 -5.83 -8.31 -16.59
C ARG A 97 -5.04 -9.16 -15.59
N PRO A 98 -3.72 -8.98 -15.49
CA PRO A 98 -2.93 -9.66 -14.46
C PRO A 98 -3.35 -9.18 -13.07
N ALA A 99 -2.98 -9.93 -12.02
CA ALA A 99 -3.06 -9.39 -10.67
C ALA A 99 -2.20 -8.13 -10.56
N ILE A 100 -2.74 -7.07 -9.96
CA ILE A 100 -2.00 -5.82 -9.70
C ILE A 100 -0.98 -6.05 -8.58
N LEU A 101 -1.39 -6.80 -7.55
CA LEU A 101 -0.51 -7.17 -6.44
C LEU A 101 -0.10 -8.64 -6.59
N THR A 102 1.19 -8.91 -6.49
CA THR A 102 1.69 -10.28 -6.32
C THR A 102 1.17 -10.88 -5.01
N PRO A 103 1.14 -12.21 -4.86
CA PRO A 103 0.65 -12.85 -3.64
C PRO A 103 1.34 -12.37 -2.37
N ASP A 104 2.65 -12.15 -2.42
CA ASP A 104 3.43 -11.66 -1.27
C ASP A 104 3.09 -10.21 -0.92
N VAL A 105 3.01 -9.33 -1.92
CA VAL A 105 2.64 -7.92 -1.72
C VAL A 105 1.21 -7.82 -1.20
N ALA A 106 0.28 -8.61 -1.74
CA ALA A 106 -1.10 -8.65 -1.29
C ALA A 106 -1.23 -9.11 0.17
N ARG A 107 -0.44 -10.12 0.58
CA ARG A 107 -0.39 -10.60 1.96
C ARG A 107 0.10 -9.50 2.90
N ASP A 108 1.20 -8.83 2.55
CA ASP A 108 1.77 -7.77 3.37
C ASP A 108 0.83 -6.54 3.45
N ALA A 109 0.20 -6.17 2.33
CA ALA A 109 -0.82 -5.11 2.30
C ALA A 109 -2.01 -5.46 3.21
N ALA A 110 -2.47 -6.72 3.20
CA ALA A 110 -3.53 -7.16 4.08
C ALA A 110 -3.14 -7.11 5.57
N GLU A 111 -1.88 -7.37 5.91
CA GLU A 111 -1.40 -7.25 7.30
C GLU A 111 -1.36 -5.79 7.76
N THR A 112 -0.90 -4.85 6.92
CA THR A 112 -0.93 -3.42 7.26
C THR A 112 -2.37 -2.87 7.36
N ARG A 113 -3.31 -3.41 6.58
CA ARG A 113 -4.75 -3.13 6.75
C ARG A 113 -5.26 -3.58 8.11
N ARG A 114 -4.92 -4.81 8.52
CA ARG A 114 -5.30 -5.36 9.83
C ARG A 114 -4.72 -4.53 10.96
N PHE A 115 -3.49 -4.07 10.82
CA PHE A 115 -2.87 -3.14 11.75
C PHE A 115 -3.70 -1.86 11.91
N ARG A 116 -4.03 -1.17 10.81
CA ARG A 116 -4.86 0.04 10.84
C ARG A 116 -6.18 -0.21 11.57
N HIS A 117 -6.86 -1.30 11.22
CA HIS A 117 -8.12 -1.68 11.87
C HIS A 117 -7.98 -1.94 13.38
N ARG A 118 -6.84 -2.49 13.84
CA ARG A 118 -6.53 -2.65 15.27
C ARG A 118 -6.23 -1.28 15.92
N ALA A 119 -5.39 -0.47 15.29
CA ALA A 119 -4.95 0.82 15.80
C ALA A 119 -6.10 1.86 15.89
N ASP A 120 -7.01 1.87 14.92
CA ASP A 120 -8.16 2.78 14.90
C ASP A 120 -9.19 2.45 15.99
N ARG A 121 -9.26 1.18 16.44
CA ARG A 121 -10.17 0.75 17.51
C ARG A 121 -9.61 0.96 18.91
N ASP A 122 -8.31 1.14 19.03
CA ASP A 122 -7.61 1.11 20.30
C ASP A 122 -6.52 2.20 20.33
N HIS A 123 -6.97 3.45 20.13
CA HIS A 123 -6.09 4.61 20.04
C HIS A 123 -5.27 4.81 21.32
N ASP A 124 -5.89 4.52 22.47
CA ASP A 124 -5.28 4.69 23.80
C ASP A 124 -4.48 3.47 24.27
N SER A 125 -4.72 2.27 23.73
CA SER A 125 -4.06 1.03 24.15
C SER A 125 -3.23 0.37 23.05
N PHE A 126 -2.54 1.17 22.23
CA PHE A 126 -1.53 0.64 21.31
C PHE A 126 -0.52 -0.24 22.06
N ILE A 127 -0.39 -1.51 21.61
CA ILE A 127 0.55 -2.50 22.17
C ILE A 127 1.68 -2.74 21.16
N PRO A 128 2.88 -2.15 21.37
CA PRO A 128 4.00 -2.26 20.44
C PRO A 128 4.41 -3.72 20.15
N GLU A 129 4.29 -4.60 21.14
CA GLU A 129 4.67 -6.03 21.06
C GLU A 129 3.83 -6.82 20.05
N ARG A 130 2.64 -6.32 19.70
CA ARG A 130 1.75 -6.93 18.70
C ARG A 130 1.99 -6.42 17.28
N SER A 131 2.85 -5.40 17.14
CA SER A 131 3.15 -4.74 15.87
C SER A 131 4.27 -5.36 15.02
N PRO A 132 5.15 -6.28 15.49
CA PRO A 132 6.24 -6.80 14.66
C PRO A 132 5.81 -7.37 13.30
N PRO A 133 4.72 -8.17 13.18
CA PRO A 133 4.29 -8.67 11.87
C PRO A 133 3.92 -7.55 10.89
N SER A 134 3.29 -6.49 11.40
CA SER A 134 2.87 -5.34 10.59
C SER A 134 4.04 -4.44 10.21
N VAL A 135 5.03 -4.30 11.09
CA VAL A 135 6.29 -3.60 10.81
C VAL A 135 7.09 -4.33 9.73
N GLU A 136 7.22 -5.65 9.85
CA GLU A 136 7.89 -6.48 8.84
C GLU A 136 7.19 -6.42 7.49
N ALA A 137 5.85 -6.42 7.48
CA ALA A 137 5.08 -6.19 6.26
C ALA A 137 5.35 -4.80 5.66
N ALA A 138 5.35 -3.74 6.48
CA ALA A 138 5.69 -2.39 6.05
C ALA A 138 7.10 -2.32 5.43
N ARG A 139 8.10 -2.94 6.06
CA ARG A 139 9.47 -3.01 5.54
C ARG A 139 9.52 -3.63 4.15
N ARG A 140 8.82 -4.75 3.95
CA ARG A 140 8.76 -5.41 2.65
C ARG A 140 8.05 -4.52 1.63
N LEU A 141 6.86 -3.99 1.97
CA LEU A 141 6.08 -3.12 1.09
C LEU A 141 6.84 -1.88 0.64
N ALA A 142 7.60 -1.24 1.53
CA ALA A 142 8.43 -0.08 1.21
C ALA A 142 9.42 -0.35 0.06
N ARG A 143 9.83 -1.61 -0.14
CA ARG A 143 10.76 -2.03 -1.19
C ARG A 143 10.07 -2.70 -2.37
N THR A 144 8.95 -3.38 -2.16
CA THR A 144 8.33 -4.25 -3.17
C THR A 144 7.16 -3.62 -3.90
N LEU A 145 6.51 -2.59 -3.36
CA LEU A 145 5.35 -1.95 -3.99
C LEU A 145 5.68 -1.33 -5.35
N GLY A 146 6.72 -0.49 -5.42
CA GLY A 146 7.15 0.14 -6.68
C GLY A 146 7.39 -0.88 -7.79
N PRO A 147 8.33 -1.83 -7.61
CA PRO A 147 8.60 -2.87 -8.61
C PRO A 147 7.37 -3.71 -8.98
N CYS A 148 6.48 -3.98 -8.03
CA CYS A 148 5.25 -4.74 -8.27
C CYS A 148 4.31 -4.00 -9.22
N ILE A 149 4.12 -2.70 -9.03
CA ILE A 149 3.23 -1.91 -9.89
C ILE A 149 3.88 -1.58 -11.23
N ASP A 150 5.18 -1.31 -11.26
CA ASP A 150 5.92 -1.10 -12.52
C ASP A 150 5.75 -2.28 -13.47
N ALA A 151 5.90 -3.51 -12.96
CA ALA A 151 5.71 -4.74 -13.75
C ALA A 151 4.27 -4.90 -14.30
N VAL A 152 3.28 -4.33 -13.62
CA VAL A 152 1.88 -4.34 -14.07
C VAL A 152 1.64 -3.25 -15.10
N ARG A 153 2.18 -2.05 -14.86
CA ARG A 153 2.15 -0.93 -15.83
C ARG A 153 2.73 -1.35 -17.17
N GLU A 154 3.90 -2.00 -17.17
CA GLU A 154 4.56 -2.47 -18.40
C GLU A 154 3.72 -3.46 -19.22
N ARG A 155 2.78 -4.18 -18.58
CA ARG A 155 1.87 -5.10 -19.27
C ARG A 155 0.58 -4.44 -19.76
N ILE A 156 0.11 -3.41 -19.06
CA ILE A 156 -1.11 -2.67 -19.40
C ILE A 156 -0.82 -1.64 -20.49
N ASP A 157 0.22 -0.84 -20.29
CA ASP A 157 0.64 0.24 -21.18
C ASP A 157 2.14 0.06 -21.50
N PRO A 158 2.50 -0.90 -22.39
CA PRO A 158 3.89 -1.10 -22.77
C PRO A 158 4.45 0.16 -23.44
N PRO A 159 5.74 0.49 -23.24
CA PRO A 159 6.35 1.65 -23.90
C PRO A 159 6.20 1.52 -25.41
N GLU A 160 5.79 2.61 -26.09
CA GLU A 160 5.69 2.65 -27.55
C GLU A 160 7.00 2.14 -28.16
N ALA A 161 6.92 1.11 -29.00
CA ALA A 161 8.07 0.63 -29.75
C ALA A 161 8.60 1.77 -30.64
N PRO A 162 9.93 1.93 -30.78
CA PRO A 162 10.48 2.94 -31.68
C PRO A 162 9.92 2.67 -33.09
N ARG A 163 9.25 3.67 -33.66
CA ARG A 163 8.73 3.57 -35.03
C ARG A 163 9.91 3.29 -35.96
N PRO A 164 9.82 2.31 -36.87
CA PRO A 164 10.83 2.15 -37.90
C PRO A 164 10.87 3.43 -38.73
N GLY A 165 12.07 4.04 -38.78
CA GLY A 165 12.35 5.23 -39.61
C GLY A 165 12.46 4.90 -41.08
#